data_AF-A0AA97FP25-F1
#
_entry.id   AF-A0AA97FP25-F1
#
_cell.length_a   1.000
_cell.length_b   1.000
_cell.length_c   1.000
_cell.angle_alpha   90.00
_cell.angle_beta   90.00
_cell.angle_gamma   90.00
#
_symmetry.space_group_name_H-M   'P 1'
#
loop_
_entity.id
_entity.type
_entity.pdbx_description
1 polymer ?
#
loop_
_entity_poly.entity_id
_entity_poly.type
_entity_poly.pdbx_seq_one_letter_code
_entity_poly.pdbx_strand_id
1 'polypeptide(L)'
;MYLLRITAGFAGALLLAACGTGSADLPGSTATIGGFSSDVPFVAPSTAPTFIARGNAMPVGAETSPPFGFVGFCQRHPNDCTGSSVRPTSLALTDNRWSQLQQINRQVNKTVTPVEDADLYNTPEWWAYPASSGGDCEDYVLLKRRLLLEQGWPADALLISVVKERSGAGHAVLLVVTAEGEYVLDNKTRQIRLWQETPYTWVKRQSRHHPYVWVRTGDGRGGKSAALDGHDLMAPISEPVTTLRPALFS
;
A
#
# COMPACT_ATOMS: atom_id res chain seq x y z
N MET A 1 -34.69 21.45 -50.51
CA MET A 1 -34.44 22.87 -50.86
C MET A 1 -33.47 23.43 -49.82
N TYR A 2 -32.21 23.66 -50.24
CA TYR A 2 -31.09 24.39 -49.60
C TYR A 2 -30.72 24.08 -48.12
N LEU A 3 -29.63 23.37 -47.80
CA LEU A 3 -28.19 23.73 -47.85
C LEU A 3 -27.83 25.06 -47.15
N LEU A 4 -27.02 25.00 -46.07
CA LEU A 4 -25.69 25.63 -45.90
C LEU A 4 -25.35 25.89 -44.42
N ARG A 5 -24.27 25.30 -43.92
CA ARG A 5 -23.33 25.90 -42.93
C ARG A 5 -21.94 25.38 -43.26
N ILE A 6 -21.29 25.99 -44.25
CA ILE A 6 -20.15 26.92 -44.09
C ILE A 6 -19.01 26.30 -43.28
N THR A 7 -18.09 25.69 -44.02
CA THR A 7 -16.69 25.46 -43.66
C THR A 7 -15.92 26.78 -43.71
N ALA A 8 -15.08 27.04 -42.71
CA ALA A 8 -14.01 28.02 -42.81
C ALA A 8 -12.72 27.38 -42.27
N GLY A 9 -11.81 27.06 -43.18
CA GLY A 9 -10.40 26.83 -42.88
C GLY A 9 -9.60 28.08 -43.21
N PHE A 10 -8.52 28.29 -42.46
CA PHE A 10 -7.33 29.08 -42.80
C PHE A 10 -6.22 28.48 -41.91
N ALA A 11 -5.21 27.77 -42.41
CA ALA A 11 -4.08 28.18 -43.25
C ALA A 11 -3.14 29.18 -42.54
N GLY A 12 -1.89 28.75 -42.32
CA GLY A 12 -0.79 29.57 -41.77
C GLY A 12 0.26 28.68 -41.10
N ALA A 13 1.09 27.96 -41.85
CA ALA A 13 2.36 28.40 -42.44
C ALA A 13 3.57 28.27 -41.49
N LEU A 14 4.26 27.16 -41.71
CA LEU A 14 5.69 26.86 -41.59
C LEU A 14 6.63 28.08 -41.47
N LEU A 15 7.56 28.04 -40.51
CA LEU A 15 8.88 28.68 -40.61
C LEU A 15 9.92 27.82 -39.87
N LEU A 16 10.60 27.00 -40.67
CA LEU A 16 11.92 26.44 -40.38
C LEU A 16 12.95 27.56 -40.54
N ALA A 17 13.83 27.71 -39.55
CA ALA A 17 15.05 28.52 -39.67
C ALA A 17 16.29 27.62 -39.47
N ALA A 18 17.31 27.93 -40.28
CA ALA A 18 18.34 27.05 -40.78
C ALA A 18 19.56 26.80 -39.87
N CYS A 19 20.33 25.79 -40.30
CA CYS A 19 21.73 25.48 -40.03
C CYS A 19 22.66 26.68 -39.78
N GLY A 20 23.54 26.52 -38.79
CA GLY A 20 24.86 27.15 -38.77
C GLY A 20 25.94 26.12 -39.10
N THR A 21 26.57 26.26 -40.25
CA THR A 21 27.78 25.57 -40.67
C THR A 21 29.00 26.31 -40.11
N GLY A 22 29.81 25.64 -39.30
CA GLY A 22 31.12 26.11 -38.88
C GLY A 22 32.14 24.98 -39.07
N SER A 23 32.70 24.92 -40.27
CA SER A 23 33.84 24.08 -40.64
C SER A 23 35.14 24.86 -40.41
N ALA A 24 36.06 24.29 -39.65
CA ALA A 24 37.49 24.64 -39.70
C ALA A 24 38.31 23.39 -39.36
N ASP A 25 39.38 23.22 -40.12
CA ASP A 25 40.09 21.99 -40.43
C ASP A 25 40.98 21.41 -39.31
N LEU A 26 41.18 20.08 -39.43
CA LEU A 26 42.23 19.21 -38.88
C LEU A 26 43.62 19.59 -39.45
N PRO A 27 44.80 19.25 -38.85
CA PRO A 27 45.19 17.85 -38.61
C PRO A 27 46.13 17.56 -37.42
N GLY A 28 46.16 16.28 -37.01
CA GLY A 28 47.19 15.78 -36.08
C GLY A 28 46.85 14.44 -35.44
N SER A 29 46.74 13.37 -36.24
CA SER A 29 46.66 12.00 -35.72
C SER A 29 47.99 11.58 -35.10
N THR A 30 48.00 11.32 -33.80
CA THR A 30 48.89 10.34 -33.19
C THR A 30 48.04 9.39 -32.34
N ALA A 31 48.01 8.13 -32.77
CA ALA A 31 47.37 7.04 -32.05
C ALA A 31 48.36 6.52 -31.01
N THR A 32 48.07 6.76 -29.73
CA THR A 32 48.67 6.02 -28.61
C THR A 32 47.62 5.06 -28.07
N ILE A 33 47.88 3.77 -28.24
CA ILE A 33 47.09 2.68 -27.70
C ILE A 33 47.74 2.25 -26.39
N GLY A 34 46.95 2.16 -25.32
CA GLY A 34 47.25 1.29 -24.18
C GLY A 34 47.80 1.97 -22.93
N GLY A 35 46.90 2.52 -22.12
CA GLY A 35 47.19 2.99 -20.77
C GLY A 35 45.92 3.56 -20.14
N PHE A 36 44.94 2.73 -19.85
CA PHE A 36 43.74 3.17 -19.12
C PHE A 36 44.13 3.45 -17.67
N SER A 37 44.55 4.68 -17.38
CA SER A 37 44.49 5.23 -16.04
C SER A 37 43.03 5.57 -15.78
N SER A 38 42.33 4.65 -15.10
CA SER A 38 40.96 4.87 -14.66
C SER A 38 40.96 5.81 -13.45
N ASP A 39 41.27 7.08 -13.69
CA ASP A 39 41.03 8.17 -12.73
C ASP A 39 39.54 8.51 -12.72
N VAL A 40 38.72 7.52 -12.34
CA VAL A 40 37.33 7.77 -12.00
C VAL A 40 37.36 8.37 -10.59
N PRO A 41 37.00 9.64 -10.40
CA PRO A 41 36.92 10.19 -9.05
C PRO A 41 35.96 9.32 -8.25
N PHE A 42 36.44 8.80 -7.12
CA PHE A 42 35.60 8.14 -6.13
C PHE A 42 34.56 9.16 -5.65
N VAL A 43 33.38 9.12 -6.27
CA VAL A 43 32.20 9.82 -5.77
C VAL A 43 31.82 9.08 -4.49
N ALA A 44 32.21 9.65 -3.35
CA ALA A 44 31.77 9.16 -2.05
C ALA A 44 30.25 9.01 -2.08
N PRO A 45 29.68 7.92 -1.54
CA PRO A 45 28.23 7.78 -1.46
C PRO A 45 27.68 9.02 -0.77
N SER A 46 26.83 9.75 -1.50
CA SER A 46 26.08 10.87 -0.94
C SER A 46 25.25 10.29 0.19
N THR A 47 25.70 10.51 1.43
CA THR A 47 24.87 10.41 2.62
C THR A 47 23.82 11.50 2.48
N ALA A 48 22.77 11.20 1.71
CA ALA A 48 21.54 11.96 1.75
C ALA A 48 21.19 12.11 3.24
N PRO A 49 20.89 13.32 3.71
CA PRO A 49 20.52 13.51 5.10
C PRO A 49 19.34 12.58 5.37
N THR A 50 19.53 11.62 6.27
CA THR A 50 18.42 10.87 6.85
C THR A 50 17.59 11.91 7.56
N PHE A 51 16.51 12.34 6.92
CA PHE A 51 15.49 13.12 7.60
C PHE A 51 14.97 12.21 8.71
N ILE A 52 15.43 12.43 9.94
CA ILE A 52 14.81 11.89 11.14
C ILE A 52 13.42 12.51 11.14
N ALA A 53 12.44 11.78 10.59
CA ALA A 53 11.05 12.13 10.71
C ALA A 53 10.75 12.30 12.20
N ARG A 54 10.12 13.41 12.58
CA ARG A 54 9.76 13.67 13.98
C ARG A 54 8.92 12.50 14.53
N GLY A 55 9.58 11.65 15.33
CA GLY A 55 9.07 10.79 16.40
C GLY A 55 8.14 9.62 16.06
N ASN A 56 7.12 9.80 15.23
CA ASN A 56 5.91 8.96 15.31
C ASN A 56 5.53 8.24 14.02
N ALA A 57 6.23 8.47 12.91
CA ALA A 57 5.94 7.79 11.64
C ALA A 57 6.52 6.37 11.63
N MET A 58 5.77 5.40 11.11
CA MET A 58 6.23 4.02 11.00
C MET A 58 7.33 3.88 9.95
N PRO A 59 8.48 3.27 10.30
CA PRO A 59 9.51 2.94 9.33
C PRO A 59 8.96 2.05 8.21
N VAL A 60 9.30 2.39 6.97
CA VAL A 60 8.96 1.58 5.79
C VAL A 60 10.23 1.05 5.14
N GLY A 61 10.18 -0.20 4.73
CA GLY A 61 11.22 -0.89 3.99
C GLY A 61 10.82 -1.10 2.53
N ALA A 62 11.42 -2.14 1.92
CA ALA A 62 11.16 -2.50 0.54
C ALA A 62 9.68 -2.84 0.27
N GLU A 63 9.30 -2.71 -1.00
CA GLU A 63 8.01 -3.19 -1.49
C GLU A 63 7.87 -4.71 -1.29
N THR A 64 6.64 -5.17 -1.11
CA THR A 64 6.29 -6.56 -0.87
C THR A 64 4.96 -6.88 -1.54
N SER A 65 4.64 -8.16 -1.68
CA SER A 65 3.34 -8.61 -2.18
C SER A 65 2.18 -8.17 -1.28
N PRO A 66 1.04 -7.74 -1.86
CA PRO A 66 -0.22 -7.60 -1.13
C PRO A 66 -0.67 -8.94 -0.54
N PRO A 67 -1.51 -8.95 0.51
CA PRO A 67 -2.23 -10.16 0.92
C PRO A 67 -3.05 -10.75 -0.24
N PHE A 68 -3.12 -12.07 -0.34
CA PHE A 68 -3.88 -12.73 -1.40
C PHE A 68 -5.37 -12.38 -1.33
N GLY A 69 -5.94 -12.37 -0.12
CA GLY A 69 -7.32 -11.95 0.13
C GLY A 69 -7.61 -10.54 -0.40
N PHE A 70 -6.71 -9.58 -0.16
CA PHE A 70 -6.82 -8.21 -0.69
C PHE A 70 -6.86 -8.18 -2.23
N VAL A 71 -6.02 -8.97 -2.91
CA VAL A 71 -6.04 -9.04 -4.38
C VAL A 71 -7.39 -9.56 -4.87
N GLY A 72 -7.92 -10.62 -4.24
CA GLY A 72 -9.24 -11.16 -4.54
C GLY A 72 -10.36 -10.14 -4.30
N PHE A 73 -10.30 -9.40 -3.20
CA PHE A 73 -11.22 -8.30 -2.91
C PHE A 73 -11.18 -7.26 -4.03
N CYS A 74 -10.01 -6.77 -4.43
CA CYS A 74 -9.91 -5.76 -5.47
C CYS A 74 -10.36 -6.23 -6.85
N GLN A 75 -10.22 -7.52 -7.16
CA GLN A 75 -10.79 -8.10 -8.39
C GLN A 75 -12.32 -8.04 -8.39
N ARG A 76 -12.95 -8.30 -7.24
CA ARG A 76 -14.41 -8.22 -7.07
C ARG A 76 -14.92 -6.79 -6.89
N HIS A 77 -14.07 -5.91 -6.35
CA HIS A 77 -14.37 -4.54 -5.96
C HIS A 77 -13.34 -3.56 -6.54
N PRO A 78 -13.25 -3.43 -7.88
CA PRO A 78 -12.18 -2.66 -8.52
C PRO A 78 -12.17 -1.19 -8.09
N ASN A 79 -13.35 -0.59 -7.89
CA ASN A 79 -13.49 0.82 -7.52
C ASN A 79 -12.89 1.13 -6.13
N ASP A 80 -12.92 0.17 -5.21
CA ASP A 80 -12.40 0.31 -3.83
C ASP A 80 -10.86 0.32 -3.77
N CYS A 81 -10.20 -0.12 -4.85
CA CYS A 81 -8.76 -0.23 -4.98
C CYS A 81 -8.16 0.71 -6.04
N THR A 82 -8.89 1.78 -6.36
CA THR A 82 -8.43 2.85 -7.26
C THR A 82 -7.71 3.97 -6.51
N GLY A 83 -7.07 4.85 -7.27
CA GLY A 83 -6.45 6.07 -6.76
C GLY A 83 -4.93 5.92 -6.58
N SER A 84 -4.22 7.00 -6.86
CA SER A 84 -2.79 7.10 -6.56
C SER A 84 -2.47 8.50 -6.07
N SER A 85 -1.67 8.57 -5.00
CA SER A 85 -1.17 9.84 -4.47
C SER A 85 0.31 9.97 -4.78
N VAL A 86 0.63 10.77 -5.81
CA VAL A 86 2.02 11.15 -6.13
C VAL A 86 2.64 11.93 -4.97
N ARG A 87 1.83 12.73 -4.27
CA ARG A 87 2.22 13.46 -3.06
C ARG A 87 1.18 13.18 -1.97
N PRO A 88 1.47 12.25 -1.03
CA PRO A 88 0.53 11.94 0.04
C PRO A 88 0.15 13.16 0.86
N THR A 89 -1.13 13.28 1.20
CA THR A 89 -1.67 14.47 1.89
C THR A 89 -1.17 14.54 3.33
N SER A 90 -0.78 15.72 3.81
CA SER A 90 -0.57 15.94 5.24
C SER A 90 -1.92 16.15 5.91
N LEU A 91 -2.38 15.20 6.71
CA LEU A 91 -3.68 15.23 7.37
C LEU A 91 -3.55 15.66 8.83
N ALA A 92 -4.04 16.85 9.19
CA ALA A 92 -4.12 17.27 10.59
C ALA A 92 -5.26 16.56 11.33
N LEU A 93 -5.01 16.08 12.54
CA LEU A 93 -5.97 15.40 13.40
C LEU A 93 -6.69 16.40 14.31
N THR A 94 -7.70 17.06 13.74
CA THR A 94 -8.59 17.95 14.51
C THR A 94 -9.48 17.16 15.48
N ASP A 95 -10.07 17.83 16.46
CA ASP A 95 -11.02 17.22 17.39
C ASP A 95 -12.19 16.53 16.69
N ASN A 96 -12.70 17.12 15.61
CA ASN A 96 -13.75 16.53 14.80
C ASN A 96 -13.28 15.20 14.16
N ARG A 97 -12.10 15.19 13.55
CA ARG A 97 -11.52 13.98 12.95
C ARG A 97 -11.24 12.91 14.00
N TRP A 98 -10.72 13.29 15.17
CA TRP A 98 -10.54 12.37 16.28
C TRP A 98 -11.86 11.75 16.74
N SER A 99 -12.92 12.56 16.84
CA SER A 99 -14.27 12.08 17.14
C SER A 99 -14.80 11.12 16.08
N GLN A 100 -14.59 11.41 14.79
CA GLN A 100 -14.96 10.52 13.68
C GLN A 100 -14.26 9.16 13.78
N LEU A 101 -12.94 9.12 14.01
CA LEU A 101 -12.20 7.87 14.19
C LEU A 101 -12.79 7.04 15.33
N GLN A 102 -13.02 7.68 16.47
CA GLN A 102 -13.60 7.05 17.64
C GLN A 102 -15.02 6.52 17.39
N GLN A 103 -15.87 7.30 16.74
CA GLN A 103 -17.25 6.92 16.44
C GLN A 103 -17.28 5.72 15.49
N ILE A 104 -16.55 5.79 14.38
CA ILE A 104 -16.51 4.73 13.38
C ILE A 104 -15.93 3.45 13.97
N ASN A 105 -14.81 3.53 14.72
CA ASN A 105 -14.23 2.36 15.36
C ASN A 105 -15.22 1.67 16.31
N ARG A 106 -15.89 2.45 17.17
CA ARG A 106 -16.88 1.90 18.11
C ARG A 106 -18.12 1.36 17.41
N GLN A 107 -18.60 2.05 16.37
CA GLN A 107 -19.79 1.64 15.63
C GLN A 107 -19.54 0.29 14.94
N VAL A 108 -18.48 0.19 14.14
CA VAL A 108 -18.16 -1.06 13.42
C VAL A 108 -17.91 -2.20 14.39
N ASN A 109 -17.13 -1.97 15.47
CA ASN A 109 -16.86 -2.99 16.48
C ASN A 109 -18.11 -3.46 17.25
N LYS A 110 -19.21 -2.70 17.19
CA LYS A 110 -20.47 -3.05 17.83
C LYS A 110 -21.44 -3.74 16.86
N THR A 111 -21.43 -3.34 15.58
CA THR A 111 -22.42 -3.77 14.60
C THR A 111 -22.05 -5.06 13.90
N VAL A 112 -20.77 -5.35 13.73
CA VAL A 112 -20.31 -6.57 13.08
C VAL A 112 -20.13 -7.64 14.14
N THR A 113 -20.61 -8.85 13.84
CA THR A 113 -20.37 -10.04 14.66
C THR A 113 -19.06 -10.70 14.20
N PRO A 114 -18.10 -10.98 15.09
CA PRO A 114 -16.87 -11.69 14.72
C PRO A 114 -17.18 -13.12 14.29
N VAL A 115 -16.85 -13.48 13.05
CA VAL A 115 -16.96 -14.83 12.48
C VAL A 115 -15.81 -15.02 11.48
N GLU A 116 -15.10 -16.13 11.56
CA GLU A 116 -13.96 -16.45 10.68
C GLU A 116 -14.44 -16.77 9.25
N ASP A 117 -13.62 -16.43 8.25
CA ASP A 117 -13.95 -16.68 6.84
C ASP A 117 -14.15 -18.15 6.48
N ALA A 118 -13.44 -19.05 7.16
CA ALA A 118 -13.63 -20.49 6.97
C ALA A 118 -15.07 -20.92 7.28
N ASP A 119 -15.72 -20.30 8.26
CA ASP A 119 -17.10 -20.60 8.65
C ASP A 119 -18.11 -19.91 7.72
N LEU A 120 -17.79 -18.72 7.19
CA LEU A 120 -18.68 -17.95 6.31
C LEU A 120 -18.64 -18.41 4.85
N TYR A 121 -17.45 -18.71 4.34
CA TYR A 121 -17.16 -18.87 2.92
C TYR A 121 -16.50 -20.20 2.58
N ASN A 122 -16.27 -21.07 3.57
CA ASN A 122 -15.55 -22.34 3.40
C ASN A 122 -14.18 -22.14 2.72
N THR A 123 -13.56 -21.00 2.98
CA THR A 123 -12.28 -20.56 2.42
C THR A 123 -11.50 -19.87 3.55
N PRO A 124 -10.22 -20.20 3.78
CA PRO A 124 -9.49 -19.63 4.91
C PRO A 124 -9.27 -18.12 4.87
N GLU A 125 -9.35 -17.50 3.69
CA GLU A 125 -9.11 -16.07 3.48
C GLU A 125 -10.02 -15.55 2.35
N TRP A 126 -11.02 -14.75 2.70
CA TRP A 126 -12.02 -14.19 1.81
C TRP A 126 -12.40 -12.76 2.21
N TRP A 127 -11.55 -11.82 1.82
CA TRP A 127 -11.79 -10.41 2.13
C TRP A 127 -13.08 -9.88 1.49
N ALA A 128 -13.98 -9.36 2.32
CA ALA A 128 -15.26 -8.82 1.89
C ALA A 128 -15.68 -7.60 2.73
N TYR A 129 -16.81 -7.00 2.38
CA TYR A 129 -17.51 -6.18 3.36
C TYR A 129 -18.30 -7.12 4.28
N PRO A 130 -18.37 -6.86 5.60
CA PRO A 130 -19.03 -7.76 6.53
C PRO A 130 -20.46 -8.07 6.09
N ALA A 131 -20.83 -9.35 6.10
CA ALA A 131 -22.19 -9.81 5.86
C ALA A 131 -23.05 -9.60 7.12
N SER A 132 -24.38 -9.78 6.99
CA SER A 132 -25.26 -9.80 8.17
C SER A 132 -24.93 -10.92 9.15
N SER A 133 -24.31 -12.00 8.66
CA SER A 133 -23.82 -13.14 9.45
C SER A 133 -22.52 -12.83 10.21
N GLY A 134 -21.78 -11.79 9.84
CA GLY A 134 -20.51 -11.42 10.47
C GLY A 134 -19.38 -11.15 9.48
N GLY A 135 -18.16 -11.15 10.02
CA GLY A 135 -16.89 -11.05 9.32
C GLY A 135 -15.74 -11.09 10.33
N ASP A 136 -14.51 -11.13 9.85
CA ASP A 136 -13.30 -11.20 10.68
C ASP A 136 -12.45 -9.91 10.58
N CYS A 137 -11.12 -9.99 10.75
CA CYS A 137 -10.32 -8.80 10.98
C CYS A 137 -10.26 -7.84 9.79
N GLU A 138 -10.07 -8.36 8.59
CA GLU A 138 -9.99 -7.59 7.34
C GLU A 138 -11.31 -6.93 6.99
N ASP A 139 -12.43 -7.59 7.25
CA ASP A 139 -13.76 -7.10 6.90
C ASP A 139 -14.11 -5.86 7.72
N TYR A 140 -13.72 -5.86 9.00
CA TYR A 140 -13.84 -4.69 9.86
C TYR A 140 -12.94 -3.56 9.36
N VAL A 141 -11.73 -3.87 8.89
CA VAL A 141 -10.80 -2.87 8.35
C VAL A 141 -11.36 -2.26 7.07
N LEU A 142 -11.88 -3.07 6.15
CA LEU A 142 -12.50 -2.62 4.92
C LEU A 142 -13.70 -1.72 5.20
N LEU A 143 -14.60 -2.12 6.11
CA LEU A 143 -15.76 -1.30 6.46
C LEU A 143 -15.37 0.01 7.14
N LYS A 144 -14.44 0.00 8.11
CA LYS A 144 -13.94 1.23 8.75
C LYS A 144 -13.31 2.18 7.73
N ARG A 145 -12.48 1.64 6.83
CA ARG A 145 -11.83 2.42 5.77
C ARG A 145 -12.86 3.07 4.86
N ARG A 146 -13.85 2.31 4.39
CA ARG A 146 -14.94 2.84 3.56
C ARG A 146 -15.70 3.97 4.24
N LEU A 147 -16.13 3.77 5.48
CA LEU A 147 -16.87 4.80 6.21
C LEU A 147 -16.05 6.08 6.38
N LEU A 148 -14.73 5.96 6.63
CA LEU A 148 -13.86 7.14 6.71
C LEU A 148 -13.69 7.84 5.35
N LEU A 149 -13.56 7.09 4.25
CA LEU A 149 -13.55 7.65 2.90
C LEU A 149 -14.84 8.41 2.59
N GLU A 150 -16.00 7.86 2.98
CA GLU A 150 -17.30 8.51 2.85
C GLU A 150 -17.40 9.79 3.71
N GLN A 151 -16.63 9.90 4.81
CA GLN A 151 -16.47 11.13 5.59
C GLN A 151 -15.41 12.10 5.02
N GLY A 152 -14.88 11.83 3.83
CA GLY A 152 -13.92 12.70 3.14
C GLY A 152 -12.47 12.57 3.64
N TRP A 153 -12.13 11.49 4.34
CA TRP A 153 -10.74 11.21 4.68
C TRP A 153 -9.94 10.86 3.41
N PRO A 154 -8.69 11.33 3.27
CA PRO A 154 -7.88 10.98 2.12
C PRO A 154 -7.50 9.50 2.15
N ALA A 155 -7.65 8.81 1.02
CA ALA A 155 -7.34 7.38 0.92
C ALA A 155 -5.89 7.05 1.26
N ASP A 156 -4.96 7.96 0.97
CA ASP A 156 -3.54 7.82 1.30
C ASP A 156 -3.21 7.94 2.79
N ALA A 157 -4.19 8.28 3.63
CA ALA A 157 -4.08 8.26 5.09
C ALA A 157 -4.70 7.02 5.71
N LEU A 158 -5.42 6.18 4.95
CA LEU A 158 -6.18 5.04 5.46
C LEU A 158 -5.60 3.73 4.91
N LEU A 159 -4.59 3.22 5.62
CA LEU A 159 -3.73 2.14 5.15
C LEU A 159 -4.09 0.82 5.82
N ILE A 160 -4.50 -0.15 5.01
CA ILE A 160 -4.67 -1.53 5.50
C ILE A 160 -3.30 -2.08 5.86
N SER A 161 -3.20 -2.72 7.03
CA SER A 161 -1.95 -3.23 7.57
C SER A 161 -2.11 -4.64 8.10
N VAL A 162 -1.09 -5.46 7.89
CA VAL A 162 -0.99 -6.83 8.41
C VAL A 162 0.03 -6.84 9.54
N VAL A 163 -0.38 -7.43 10.66
CA VAL A 163 0.43 -7.56 11.87
C VAL A 163 0.39 -9.00 12.38
N LYS A 164 1.28 -9.31 13.32
CA LYS A 164 1.17 -10.51 14.15
C LYS A 164 0.80 -10.13 15.57
N GLU A 165 -0.12 -10.89 16.13
CA GLU A 165 -0.45 -10.87 17.54
C GLU A 165 0.66 -11.48 18.39
N ARG A 166 0.54 -11.35 19.72
CA ARG A 166 1.47 -12.00 20.66
C ARG A 166 1.45 -13.53 20.56
N SER A 167 0.31 -14.10 20.16
CA SER A 167 0.17 -15.54 19.88
C SER A 167 0.90 -15.98 18.60
N GLY A 168 1.31 -15.04 17.76
CA GLY A 168 1.87 -15.30 16.42
C GLY A 168 0.82 -15.34 15.31
N ALA A 169 -0.48 -15.33 15.64
CA ALA A 169 -1.57 -15.27 14.67
C ALA A 169 -1.48 -13.99 13.82
N GLY A 170 -1.82 -14.11 12.53
CA GLY A 170 -1.99 -12.96 11.65
C GLY A 170 -3.20 -12.14 12.05
N HIS A 171 -3.14 -10.82 11.88
CA HIS A 171 -4.24 -9.91 12.16
C HIS A 171 -4.20 -8.71 11.20
N ALA A 172 -5.37 -8.25 10.75
CA ALA A 172 -5.51 -7.06 9.95
C ALA A 172 -6.00 -5.88 10.81
N VAL A 173 -5.36 -4.71 10.63
CA VAL A 173 -5.76 -3.46 11.29
C VAL A 173 -5.75 -2.29 10.31
N LEU A 174 -6.52 -1.24 10.63
CA LEU A 174 -6.50 0.00 9.86
C LEU A 174 -5.54 0.98 10.51
N LEU A 175 -4.47 1.34 9.79
CA LEU A 175 -3.52 2.37 10.18
C LEU A 175 -3.93 3.72 9.58
N VAL A 176 -4.11 4.73 10.43
CA VAL A 176 -4.52 6.08 10.06
C VAL A 176 -3.35 7.04 10.22
N VAL A 177 -2.84 7.56 9.10
CA VAL A 177 -1.68 8.46 9.07
C VAL A 177 -2.13 9.92 9.21
N THR A 178 -1.65 10.61 10.25
CA THR A 178 -1.90 12.03 10.49
C THR A 178 -0.59 12.78 10.74
N ALA A 179 -0.65 14.11 10.85
CA ALA A 179 0.50 14.95 11.17
C ALA A 179 1.01 14.74 12.61
N GLU A 180 0.13 14.30 13.50
CA GLU A 180 0.35 14.08 14.93
C GLU A 180 0.85 12.66 15.23
N GLY A 181 0.65 11.73 14.30
CA GLY A 181 1.12 10.35 14.42
C GLY A 181 0.31 9.38 13.56
N GLU A 182 0.63 8.10 13.70
CA GLU A 182 -0.10 7.04 13.02
C GLU A 182 -0.87 6.20 14.04
N TYR A 183 -2.19 6.16 13.88
CA TYR A 183 -3.12 5.61 14.85
C TYR A 183 -3.75 4.32 14.34
N VAL A 184 -4.06 3.39 15.23
CA VAL A 184 -4.58 2.07 14.88
C VAL A 184 -6.04 1.94 15.28
N LEU A 185 -6.87 1.61 14.30
CA LEU A 185 -8.26 1.18 14.49
C LEU A 185 -8.32 -0.34 14.34
N ASP A 186 -8.86 -1.00 15.37
CA ASP A 186 -8.77 -2.44 15.56
C ASP A 186 -10.14 -2.98 16.00
N ASN A 187 -10.53 -4.18 15.56
CA ASN A 187 -11.77 -4.82 16.01
C ASN A 187 -11.66 -5.41 17.43
N LYS A 188 -10.45 -5.78 17.87
CA LYS A 188 -10.21 -6.40 19.19
C LYS A 188 -10.22 -5.39 20.35
N THR A 189 -10.15 -4.09 20.05
CA THR A 189 -10.18 -3.02 21.06
C THR A 189 -10.92 -1.77 20.59
N ARG A 190 -11.60 -1.09 21.52
CA ARG A 190 -12.23 0.22 21.24
C ARG A 190 -11.24 1.37 21.34
N GLN A 191 -10.11 1.17 22.02
CA GLN A 191 -9.11 2.20 22.25
C GLN A 191 -8.25 2.38 20.99
N ILE A 192 -8.25 3.61 20.47
CA ILE A 192 -7.36 4.01 19.37
C ILE A 192 -6.03 4.41 19.99
N ARG A 193 -4.94 3.83 19.49
CA ARG A 193 -3.59 3.99 20.02
C ARG A 193 -2.62 4.36 18.91
N LEU A 194 -1.50 4.98 19.27
CA LEU A 194 -0.38 5.08 18.34
C LEU A 194 0.13 3.68 18.00
N TRP A 195 0.59 3.48 16.77
CA TRP A 195 1.07 2.17 16.31
C TRP A 195 2.18 1.58 17.21
N GLN A 196 3.03 2.43 17.78
CA GLN A 196 4.12 2.07 18.70
C GLN A 196 3.62 1.52 20.05
N GLU A 197 2.40 1.89 20.45
CA GLU A 197 1.78 1.49 21.72
C GLU A 197 0.89 0.24 21.58
N THR A 198 0.79 -0.30 20.36
CA THR A 198 0.06 -1.53 20.09
C THR A 198 0.91 -2.76 20.43
N PRO A 199 0.30 -3.87 20.88
CA PRO A 199 1.04 -5.07 21.28
C PRO A 199 1.49 -5.92 20.09
N TYR A 200 1.58 -5.34 18.89
CA TYR A 200 1.71 -6.05 17.62
C TYR A 200 3.14 -6.07 17.10
N THR A 201 3.46 -7.15 16.36
CA THR A 201 4.61 -7.16 15.45
C THR A 201 4.13 -6.76 14.07
N TRP A 202 4.63 -5.64 13.55
CA TRP A 202 4.21 -5.13 12.24
C TRP A 202 4.90 -5.89 11.11
N VAL A 203 4.13 -6.35 10.12
CA VAL A 203 4.66 -7.15 9.00
C VAL A 203 4.75 -6.30 7.73
N LYS A 204 3.61 -5.77 7.29
CA LYS A 204 3.48 -4.99 6.06
C LYS A 204 2.25 -4.10 6.11
N ARG A 205 2.23 -3.05 5.29
CA ARG A 205 1.07 -2.20 5.09
C ARG A 205 0.97 -1.70 3.66
N GLN A 206 -0.20 -1.19 3.29
CA GLN A 206 -0.35 -0.42 2.07
C GLN A 206 0.61 0.78 2.08
N SER A 207 1.21 1.05 0.92
CA SER A 207 1.90 2.31 0.68
C SER A 207 0.89 3.45 0.64
N ARG A 208 1.37 4.67 0.82
CA ARG A 208 0.56 5.88 0.62
C ARG A 208 0.37 6.24 -0.85
N HIS A 209 1.05 5.55 -1.77
CA HIS A 209 1.10 5.94 -3.18
C HIS A 209 0.05 5.24 -4.02
N HIS A 210 -0.19 3.95 -3.79
CA HIS A 210 -1.16 3.16 -4.54
C HIS A 210 -1.66 1.98 -3.70
N PRO A 211 -2.97 1.64 -3.70
CA PRO A 211 -3.52 0.50 -2.95
C PRO A 211 -2.88 -0.88 -3.21
N TYR A 212 -2.32 -1.12 -4.40
CA TYR A 212 -1.63 -2.37 -4.75
C TYR A 212 -0.14 -2.40 -4.37
N VAL A 213 0.44 -1.25 -4.05
CA VAL A 213 1.83 -1.19 -3.60
C VAL A 213 1.84 -1.35 -2.09
N TRP A 214 2.44 -2.43 -1.62
CA TRP A 214 2.61 -2.73 -0.21
C TRP A 214 4.07 -2.64 0.16
N VAL A 215 4.34 -2.18 1.37
CA VAL A 215 5.70 -2.02 1.89
C VAL A 215 5.85 -2.79 3.19
N ARG A 216 7.03 -3.36 3.39
CA ARG A 216 7.40 -3.95 4.68
C ARG A 216 7.50 -2.84 5.70
N THR A 217 7.02 -3.09 6.91
CA THR A 217 7.06 -2.09 7.98
C THR A 217 8.24 -2.39 8.90
N GLY A 218 9.43 -2.47 8.30
CA GLY A 218 10.71 -2.77 8.95
C GLY A 218 10.72 -4.03 9.84
N ASP A 219 11.87 -4.26 10.44
CA ASP A 219 12.04 -5.01 11.70
C ASP A 219 11.86 -4.09 12.93
N GLY A 220 11.38 -2.86 12.70
CA GLY A 220 11.26 -1.76 13.66
C GLY A 220 10.14 -1.98 14.68
N ARG A 221 10.56 -2.29 15.90
CA ARG A 221 9.72 -2.60 17.07
C ARG A 221 8.84 -1.42 17.49
N GLY A 222 7.52 -1.60 17.47
CA GLY A 222 6.63 -1.17 18.58
C GLY A 222 6.56 -2.24 19.71
N GLY A 223 7.04 -3.44 19.42
CA GLY A 223 7.29 -4.55 20.32
C GLY A 223 8.25 -5.52 19.61
N LYS A 224 9.04 -6.30 20.36
CA LYS A 224 10.20 -7.05 19.88
C LYS A 224 9.99 -7.82 18.56
N SER A 225 10.83 -7.54 17.55
CA SER A 225 10.79 -8.03 16.18
C SER A 225 10.76 -9.56 16.14
N ALA A 226 9.79 -10.13 15.43
CA ALA A 226 9.90 -11.49 14.95
C ALA A 226 10.87 -11.50 13.75
N ALA A 227 11.90 -12.35 13.81
CA ALA A 227 12.68 -12.71 12.64
C ALA A 227 11.73 -13.36 11.61
N LEU A 228 11.86 -12.97 10.36
CA LEU A 228 11.05 -13.54 9.28
C LEU A 228 11.80 -14.74 8.71
N ASP A 229 11.44 -15.94 9.19
CA ASP A 229 11.55 -17.14 8.36
C ASP A 229 10.50 -17.03 7.25
N GLY A 230 10.93 -17.22 6.01
CA GLY A 230 10.22 -16.91 4.78
C GLY A 230 9.04 -17.83 4.44
N HIS A 231 8.12 -18.05 5.37
CA HIS A 231 6.81 -18.62 5.05
C HIS A 231 5.77 -17.49 4.95
N ASP A 232 5.22 -17.39 3.75
CA ASP A 232 4.23 -16.43 3.29
C ASP A 232 3.05 -16.35 4.27
N LEU A 233 2.98 -15.25 5.02
CA LEU A 233 2.15 -15.11 6.23
C LEU A 233 0.64 -14.96 5.97
N MET A 234 0.20 -15.20 4.73
CA MET A 234 -1.19 -15.27 4.28
C MET A 234 -1.33 -16.25 3.09
N ALA A 235 -0.47 -17.27 3.02
CA ALA A 235 -0.68 -18.39 2.10
C ALA A 235 -1.63 -19.43 2.75
N PRO A 236 -2.43 -20.16 1.94
CA PRO A 236 -3.34 -21.16 2.47
C PRO A 236 -2.56 -22.21 3.27
N ILE A 237 -3.01 -22.49 4.49
CA ILE A 237 -2.65 -23.70 5.23
C ILE A 237 -3.09 -24.91 4.38
N SER A 238 -2.19 -25.36 3.51
CA SER A 238 -2.32 -26.66 2.87
C SER A 238 -1.93 -27.71 3.90
N GLU A 239 -2.94 -28.29 4.54
CA GLU A 239 -2.82 -29.69 5.00
C GLU A 239 -2.29 -30.54 3.83
N PRO A 240 -1.40 -31.52 4.07
CA PRO A 240 -0.89 -32.35 2.99
C PRO A 240 -2.07 -33.06 2.34
N VAL A 241 -2.22 -32.85 1.02
CA VAL A 241 -3.12 -33.64 0.18
C VAL A 241 -2.65 -35.09 0.31
N THR A 242 -3.26 -35.81 1.24
CA THR A 242 -3.22 -37.26 1.25
C THR A 242 -3.91 -37.66 -0.04
N THR A 243 -3.11 -38.13 -0.98
CA THR A 243 -3.55 -38.63 -2.27
C THR A 243 -4.56 -39.75 -2.03
N LEU A 244 -5.85 -39.41 -2.11
CA LEU A 244 -6.90 -40.41 -2.29
C LEU A 244 -6.62 -41.09 -3.64
N ARG A 245 -6.06 -42.30 -3.56
CA ARG A 245 -5.93 -43.22 -4.69
C ARG A 245 -7.32 -43.39 -5.33
N PRO A 246 -7.43 -43.36 -6.66
CA PRO A 246 -8.67 -43.73 -7.33
C PRO A 246 -8.81 -45.26 -7.27
N ALA A 247 -9.73 -45.73 -6.44
CA ALA A 247 -10.41 -47.02 -6.58
C ALA A 247 -11.85 -46.68 -6.97
N LEU A 248 -12.54 -47.27 -7.93
CA LEU A 248 -12.32 -48.37 -8.85
C LEU A 248 -13.42 -48.18 -9.91
N PHE A 249 -13.10 -48.30 -11.19
CA PHE A 249 -14.07 -48.70 -12.20
C PHE A 249 -13.84 -50.19 -12.46
N SER A 250 -14.80 -51.02 -12.03
CA SER A 250 -15.16 -52.32 -12.64
C SER A 250 -16.55 -52.69 -12.17
#